data_AF-A0A2A5BFR7-F1
#
_entry.id   AF-A0A2A5BFR7-F1
#
_cell.length_a   1.000
_cell.length_b   1.000
_cell.length_c   1.000
_cell.angle_alpha   90.00
_cell.angle_beta   90.00
_cell.angle_gamma   90.00
#
_symmetry.space_group_name_H-M   'P 1'
#
loop_
_entity.id
_entity.type
_entity.pdbx_description
1 polymer ?
#
loop_
_entity_poly.entity_id
_entity_poly.type
_entity_poly.pdbx_seq_one_letter_code
_entity_poly.pdbx_strand_id
1 'polypeptide(L)'
;MLKKINDFVVKSLSFLALLAIVSCNDSTTKSSCDNIPELEKLSNQGEVVSQANLASCYYKGEGVAKDFDKAVLWYRKAADQGYADAQNSLGNRYYNGEGVDKDFTKAVLWYRKAADQENADAQHNLGNRYYNGEGVAQDLSKAVLWHRKAADQGNATAQNSLASCYYEGKGVAQDFTKAVLWHRKAADQGYAAAQNNLGYLYYKGEGVAQDFTKAAKWHRKAADQGNASAQNNLGNRYSNGEGLAQDLSKAILWYKKAADQGNSFAQNSLGVQYAKGEGVTKDLFKAVQYFTKAADQGNAAAQNNLKRKLLQFASPFGCKIGITTFEEVEKMYKLTQSGSNKWSGGMMYNITPITQVDFTGINNINLIFDDNKIIQGLIAKFDKNKFHDLFLFLESKYNIVSKQIPYVGNKSAKFSMINGTIELESMHLSGHTSLIFTTNKLDKSFKKGTQLEKTLKTQKEKSML
;
A
#
# COMPACT_ATOMS: atom_id res chain seq x y z
N MET A 1 13.77 78.79 15.99
CA MET A 1 13.06 78.05 17.06
C MET A 1 12.06 77.05 16.47
N LEU A 2 11.10 77.49 15.63
CA LEU A 2 10.09 76.63 15.00
C LEU A 2 10.63 75.41 14.25
N LYS A 3 11.75 75.55 13.51
CA LYS A 3 12.38 74.42 12.79
C LYS A 3 12.90 73.31 13.73
N LYS A 4 13.43 73.68 14.90
CA LYS A 4 13.90 72.71 15.92
C LYS A 4 12.74 71.99 16.62
N ILE A 5 11.60 72.67 16.79
CA ILE A 5 10.38 72.07 17.33
C ILE A 5 9.81 71.05 16.33
N ASN A 6 9.80 71.40 15.04
CA ASN A 6 9.29 70.50 14.00
C ASN A 6 10.17 69.24 13.84
N ASP A 7 11.50 69.38 13.86
CA ASP A 7 12.42 68.24 13.81
C ASP A 7 12.31 67.34 15.06
N PHE A 8 12.01 67.92 16.22
CA PHE A 8 11.76 67.16 17.45
C PHE A 8 10.45 66.37 17.36
N VAL A 9 9.36 67.00 16.93
CA VAL A 9 8.04 66.35 16.79
C VAL A 9 8.07 65.23 15.75
N VAL A 10 8.74 65.43 14.60
CA VAL A 10 8.89 64.39 13.57
C VAL A 10 9.73 63.22 14.09
N LYS A 11 10.82 63.49 14.83
CA LYS A 11 11.62 62.44 15.46
C LYS A 11 10.82 61.67 16.51
N SER A 12 10.06 62.36 17.36
CA SER A 12 9.21 61.72 18.38
C SER A 12 8.10 60.86 17.76
N LEU A 13 7.45 61.32 16.69
CA LEU A 13 6.43 60.56 15.96
C LEU A 13 7.04 59.35 15.24
N SER A 14 8.22 59.48 14.65
CA SER A 14 8.93 58.35 14.03
C SER A 14 9.40 57.32 15.06
N PHE A 15 9.75 57.75 16.28
CA PHE A 15 10.14 56.85 17.38
C PHE A 15 8.94 56.12 17.97
N LEU A 16 7.77 56.78 18.07
CA LEU A 16 6.50 56.15 18.44
C LEU A 16 6.02 55.16 17.37
N ALA A 17 6.17 55.49 16.08
CA ALA A 17 5.89 54.56 15.00
C ALA A 17 6.85 53.35 15.03
N LEU A 18 8.13 53.55 15.35
CA LEU A 18 9.09 52.46 15.51
C LEU A 18 8.77 51.59 16.73
N LEU A 19 8.36 52.17 17.86
CA LEU A 19 7.88 51.44 19.04
C LEU A 19 6.60 50.65 18.76
N ALA A 20 5.66 51.19 17.97
CA ALA A 20 4.46 50.48 17.53
C ALA A 20 4.79 49.30 16.58
N ILE A 21 5.77 49.48 15.69
CA ILE A 21 6.26 48.41 14.80
C ILE A 21 7.03 47.35 15.60
N VAL A 22 7.81 47.74 16.61
CA VAL A 22 8.53 46.81 17.51
C VAL A 22 7.55 46.03 18.39
N SER A 23 6.45 46.63 18.87
CA SER A 23 5.39 45.89 19.58
C SER A 23 4.57 44.95 18.69
N CYS A 24 4.66 45.06 17.36
CA CYS A 24 4.03 44.14 16.42
C CYS A 24 4.98 43.06 15.87
N ASN A 25 6.29 43.13 16.15
CA ASN A 25 7.30 42.23 15.56
C ASN A 25 7.96 41.25 16.55
N ASP A 26 7.50 41.17 17.79
CA ASP A 26 7.81 40.03 18.68
C ASP A 26 6.94 38.82 18.31
N SER A 27 7.05 38.36 17.06
CA SER A 27 6.55 37.07 16.59
C SER A 27 7.59 35.97 16.76
N THR A 28 8.34 35.98 17.87
CA THR A 28 8.73 34.71 18.48
C THR A 28 7.44 34.14 19.07
N THR A 29 6.72 33.36 18.26
CA THR A 29 5.48 32.69 18.65
C THR A 29 5.75 31.76 19.84
N LYS A 30 5.65 32.31 21.06
CA LYS A 30 5.19 31.55 22.21
C LYS A 30 3.92 30.85 21.77
N SER A 31 3.79 29.56 22.09
CA SER A 31 2.65 28.80 21.60
C SER A 31 1.39 29.52 22.10
N SER A 32 0.40 29.73 21.22
CA SER A 32 -0.85 30.39 21.60
C SER A 32 -1.59 29.65 22.74
N CYS A 33 -1.08 28.49 23.15
CA CYS A 33 -1.61 27.60 24.17
C CYS A 33 -0.86 27.67 25.51
N ASP A 34 0.11 28.59 25.67
CA ASP A 34 0.94 28.67 26.88
C ASP A 34 0.15 29.16 28.12
N ASN A 35 -0.98 29.86 27.93
CA ASN A 35 -1.85 30.33 29.01
C ASN A 35 -3.34 30.08 28.69
N ILE A 36 -3.77 28.83 28.86
CA ILE A 36 -5.15 28.42 28.56
C ILE A 36 -6.21 29.20 29.35
N PRO A 37 -6.08 29.45 30.67
CA PRO A 37 -7.10 30.20 31.41
C PRO A 37 -7.34 31.63 30.87
N GLU A 38 -6.27 32.33 30.48
CA GLU A 38 -6.38 33.64 29.86
C GLU A 38 -7.04 33.55 28.47
N LEU A 39 -6.64 32.56 27.68
CA LEU A 39 -7.22 32.33 26.36
C LEU A 39 -8.72 31.97 26.44
N GLU A 40 -9.13 31.19 27.45
CA GLU A 40 -10.54 30.90 27.73
C GLU A 40 -11.30 32.16 28.13
N LYS A 41 -10.72 33.01 28.99
CA LYS A 41 -11.32 34.30 29.36
C LYS A 41 -11.57 35.18 28.13
N LEU A 42 -10.56 35.36 27.29
CA LEU A 42 -10.65 36.17 26.07
C LEU A 42 -11.64 35.57 25.06
N SER A 43 -11.61 34.24 24.88
CA SER A 43 -12.55 33.53 24.01
C SER A 43 -14.00 33.68 24.47
N ASN A 44 -14.24 33.63 25.79
CA ASN A 44 -15.56 33.88 26.39
C ASN A 44 -16.02 35.34 26.24
N GLN A 45 -15.09 36.29 26.14
CA GLN A 45 -15.39 37.70 25.83
C GLN A 45 -15.71 37.94 24.34
N GLY A 46 -15.65 36.90 23.50
CA GLY A 46 -16.01 36.98 22.09
C GLY A 46 -14.83 37.23 21.16
N GLU A 47 -13.61 37.36 21.68
CA GLU A 47 -12.45 37.68 20.84
C GLU A 47 -12.17 36.56 19.83
N VAL A 48 -12.35 36.88 18.55
CA VAL A 48 -12.41 35.90 17.47
C VAL A 48 -11.10 35.13 17.26
N VAL A 49 -9.96 35.81 17.41
CA VAL A 49 -8.63 35.19 17.27
C VAL A 49 -8.37 34.26 18.46
N SER A 50 -8.70 34.67 19.68
CA SER A 50 -8.60 33.83 20.88
C SER A 50 -9.46 32.58 20.78
N GLN A 51 -10.69 32.70 20.27
CA GLN A 51 -11.55 31.54 20.02
C GLN A 51 -10.92 30.55 19.03
N ALA A 52 -10.37 31.05 17.92
CA ALA A 52 -9.70 30.20 16.93
C ALA A 52 -8.43 29.53 17.50
N ASN A 53 -7.64 30.26 18.29
CA ASN A 53 -6.45 29.74 18.94
C ASN A 53 -6.80 28.68 19.99
N LEU A 54 -7.80 28.92 20.82
CA LEU A 54 -8.28 27.96 21.82
C LEU A 54 -8.78 26.68 21.15
N ALA A 55 -9.50 26.82 20.04
CA ALA A 55 -9.92 25.69 19.22
C ALA A 55 -8.72 24.87 18.71
N SER A 56 -7.65 25.54 18.26
CA SER A 56 -6.40 24.88 17.86
C SER A 56 -5.72 24.16 19.03
N CYS A 57 -5.68 24.75 20.22
CA CYS A 57 -5.12 24.12 21.41
C CYS A 57 -5.85 22.82 21.76
N TYR A 58 -7.19 22.85 21.79
CA TYR A 58 -8.02 21.65 22.00
C TYR A 58 -7.86 20.62 20.86
N TYR A 59 -7.71 21.06 19.60
CA TYR A 59 -7.51 20.16 18.47
C TYR A 59 -6.18 19.41 18.52
N LYS A 60 -5.10 20.11 18.90
CA LYS A 60 -3.75 19.54 18.95
C LYS A 60 -3.44 18.84 20.28
N GLY A 61 -4.12 19.21 21.35
CA GLY A 61 -3.77 18.81 22.72
C GLY A 61 -2.56 19.57 23.25
N GLU A 62 -2.38 20.83 22.82
CA GLU A 62 -1.30 21.71 23.28
C GLU A 62 -1.81 22.52 24.48
N GLY A 63 -1.17 22.39 25.65
CA GLY A 63 -1.59 23.07 26.89
C GLY A 63 -2.88 22.54 27.54
N VAL A 64 -3.70 21.79 26.81
CA VAL A 64 -4.93 21.12 27.26
C VAL A 64 -5.01 19.68 26.77
N ALA A 65 -5.84 18.86 27.39
CA ALA A 65 -6.22 17.56 26.83
C ALA A 65 -6.89 17.75 25.46
N LYS A 66 -6.50 16.91 24.49
CA LYS A 66 -7.07 16.91 23.15
C LYS A 66 -8.57 16.61 23.21
N ASP A 67 -9.37 17.48 22.63
CA ASP A 67 -10.83 17.41 22.68
C ASP A 67 -11.42 18.00 21.38
N PHE A 68 -11.91 17.13 20.50
CA PHE A 68 -12.42 17.56 19.21
C PHE A 68 -13.76 18.28 19.31
N ASP A 69 -14.61 17.93 20.27
CA ASP A 69 -15.93 18.56 20.44
C ASP A 69 -15.75 20.01 20.91
N LYS A 70 -14.84 20.24 21.87
CA LYS A 70 -14.47 21.60 22.28
C LYS A 70 -13.78 22.38 21.17
N ALA A 71 -12.90 21.73 20.39
CA ALA A 71 -12.27 22.38 19.25
C ALA A 71 -13.32 22.86 18.23
N VAL A 72 -14.28 22.01 17.87
CA VAL A 72 -15.39 22.36 16.98
C VAL A 72 -16.24 23.49 17.55
N LEU A 73 -16.56 23.45 18.84
CA LEU A 73 -17.35 24.49 19.51
C LEU A 73 -16.70 25.87 19.32
N TRP A 74 -15.40 25.96 19.60
CA TRP A 74 -14.66 27.21 19.50
C TRP A 74 -14.39 27.64 18.06
N TYR A 75 -14.05 26.71 17.17
CA TYR A 75 -13.94 27.00 15.74
C TYR A 75 -15.27 27.54 15.18
N ARG A 76 -16.41 26.97 15.60
CA ARG A 76 -17.73 27.43 15.16
C ARG A 76 -18.01 28.86 15.61
N LYS A 77 -17.76 29.18 16.88
CA LYS A 77 -17.91 30.57 17.38
C LYS A 77 -17.07 31.57 16.57
N ALA A 78 -15.81 31.23 16.28
CA ALA A 78 -14.96 32.10 15.47
C ALA A 78 -15.40 32.17 13.99
N ALA A 79 -15.83 31.03 13.42
CA ALA A 79 -16.27 30.92 12.04
C ALA A 79 -17.59 31.67 11.78
N ASP A 80 -18.52 31.65 12.74
CA ASP A 80 -19.79 32.38 12.72
C ASP A 80 -19.56 33.90 12.77
N GLN A 81 -18.46 34.34 13.38
CA GLN A 81 -18.01 35.74 13.35
C GLN A 81 -17.26 36.13 12.06
N GLY A 82 -17.14 35.21 11.09
CA GLY A 82 -16.52 35.49 9.80
C GLY A 82 -15.04 35.15 9.71
N TYR A 83 -14.38 34.65 10.76
CA TYR A 83 -12.94 34.44 10.73
C TYR A 83 -12.53 33.31 9.77
N ALA A 84 -11.85 33.67 8.68
CA ALA A 84 -11.63 32.78 7.54
C ALA A 84 -10.82 31.52 7.91
N ASP A 85 -9.82 31.61 8.77
CA ASP A 85 -9.04 30.44 9.20
C ASP A 85 -9.88 29.46 10.05
N ALA A 86 -10.77 29.99 10.89
CA ALA A 86 -11.70 29.15 11.66
C ALA A 86 -12.76 28.52 10.74
N GLN A 87 -13.24 29.24 9.72
CA GLN A 87 -14.13 28.68 8.71
C GLN A 87 -13.45 27.55 7.93
N ASN A 88 -12.22 27.75 7.45
CA ASN A 88 -11.44 26.69 6.80
C ASN A 88 -11.24 25.48 7.74
N SER A 89 -10.87 25.75 9.00
CA SER A 89 -10.67 24.70 10.01
C SER A 89 -11.94 23.92 10.32
N LEU A 90 -13.08 24.60 10.44
CA LEU A 90 -14.38 23.96 10.63
C LEU A 90 -14.77 23.11 9.40
N GLY A 91 -14.44 23.59 8.19
CA GLY A 91 -14.54 22.79 6.97
C GLY A 91 -13.74 21.48 7.04
N ASN A 92 -12.49 21.55 7.54
CA ASN A 92 -11.66 20.36 7.76
C ASN A 92 -12.29 19.38 8.76
N ARG A 93 -12.88 19.90 9.85
CA ARG A 93 -13.57 19.06 10.86
C ARG A 93 -14.74 18.29 10.25
N TYR A 94 -15.60 18.94 9.47
CA TYR A 94 -16.68 18.27 8.75
C TYR A 94 -16.18 17.30 7.68
N TYR A 95 -15.07 17.60 7.00
CA TYR A 95 -14.50 16.71 6.00
C TYR A 95 -13.94 15.41 6.62
N ASN A 96 -13.31 15.50 7.79
CA ASN A 96 -12.70 14.36 8.47
C ASN A 96 -13.65 13.63 9.43
N GLY A 97 -14.72 14.28 9.89
CA GLY A 97 -15.58 13.75 10.97
C GLY A 97 -14.93 13.88 12.36
N GLU A 98 -14.16 14.94 12.60
CA GLU A 98 -13.44 15.18 13.86
C GLU A 98 -14.27 16.12 14.76
N GLY A 99 -14.91 15.57 15.80
CA GLY A 99 -15.77 16.34 16.74
C GLY A 99 -17.13 16.75 16.15
N VAL A 100 -17.45 16.27 14.95
CA VAL A 100 -18.73 16.41 14.26
C VAL A 100 -18.93 15.20 13.36
N ASP A 101 -20.17 14.89 13.01
CA ASP A 101 -20.45 13.93 11.95
C ASP A 101 -19.84 14.39 10.63
N LYS A 102 -19.22 13.43 9.92
CA LYS A 102 -18.62 13.67 8.61
C LYS A 102 -19.68 14.11 7.61
N ASP A 103 -19.48 15.29 7.01
CA ASP A 103 -20.46 15.92 6.12
C ASP A 103 -19.73 16.77 5.07
N PHE A 104 -19.59 16.23 3.85
CA PHE A 104 -18.88 16.92 2.77
C PHE A 104 -19.59 18.19 2.31
N THR A 105 -20.92 18.23 2.35
CA THR A 105 -21.70 19.41 1.93
C THR A 105 -21.47 20.56 2.89
N LYS A 106 -21.47 20.30 4.21
CA LYS A 106 -21.09 21.32 5.21
C LYS A 106 -19.63 21.72 5.11
N ALA A 107 -18.73 20.78 4.82
CA ALA A 107 -17.32 21.10 4.60
C ALA A 107 -17.15 22.11 3.44
N VAL A 108 -17.78 21.84 2.29
CA VAL A 108 -17.79 22.75 1.13
C VAL A 108 -18.36 24.12 1.51
N LEU A 109 -19.48 24.18 2.25
CA LEU A 109 -20.09 25.44 2.67
C LEU A 109 -19.07 26.31 3.43
N TRP A 110 -18.37 25.72 4.38
CA TRP A 110 -17.38 26.43 5.20
C TRP A 110 -16.11 26.79 4.41
N TYR A 111 -15.61 25.88 3.56
CA TYR A 111 -14.51 26.22 2.65
C TYR A 111 -14.88 27.36 1.72
N ARG A 112 -16.11 27.41 1.20
CA ARG A 112 -16.58 28.51 0.33
C ARG A 112 -16.53 29.84 1.08
N LYS A 113 -17.12 29.91 2.28
CA LYS A 113 -17.10 31.14 3.09
C LYS A 113 -15.68 31.66 3.33
N ALA A 114 -14.73 30.79 3.63
CA ALA A 114 -13.32 31.17 3.81
C ALA A 114 -12.63 31.54 2.48
N ALA A 115 -12.90 30.78 1.41
CA ALA A 115 -12.29 30.98 0.09
C ALA A 115 -12.74 32.29 -0.58
N ASP A 116 -13.98 32.70 -0.33
CA ASP A 116 -14.54 33.98 -0.78
C ASP A 116 -13.92 35.17 -0.04
N GLN A 117 -13.30 34.94 1.13
CA GLN A 117 -12.45 35.89 1.86
C GLN A 117 -10.96 35.73 1.52
N GLU A 118 -10.67 35.18 0.34
CA GLU A 118 -9.31 34.99 -0.17
C GLU A 118 -8.40 34.05 0.63
N ASN A 119 -8.93 33.26 1.57
CA ASN A 119 -8.12 32.29 2.31
C ASN A 119 -7.55 31.20 1.38
N ALA A 120 -6.23 31.21 1.18
CA ALA A 120 -5.58 30.35 0.18
C ALA A 120 -5.73 28.85 0.46
N ASP A 121 -5.70 28.43 1.74
CA ASP A 121 -5.91 27.03 2.12
C ASP A 121 -7.34 26.58 1.83
N ALA A 122 -8.34 27.42 2.16
CA ALA A 122 -9.72 27.14 1.83
C ALA A 122 -9.98 27.08 0.32
N GLN A 123 -9.36 27.98 -0.45
CA GLN A 123 -9.42 27.95 -1.91
C GLN A 123 -8.82 26.65 -2.46
N HIS A 124 -7.67 26.20 -1.94
CA HIS A 124 -7.07 24.92 -2.30
C HIS A 124 -8.01 23.74 -1.97
N ASN A 125 -8.52 23.70 -0.73
CA ASN A 125 -9.42 22.66 -0.26
C ASN A 125 -10.70 22.57 -1.10
N LEU A 126 -11.26 23.72 -1.45
CA LEU A 126 -12.44 23.81 -2.28
C LEU A 126 -12.18 23.40 -3.73
N GLY A 127 -10.99 23.71 -4.25
CA GLY A 127 -10.51 23.14 -5.51
C GLY A 127 -10.49 21.61 -5.48
N ASN A 128 -9.97 21.01 -4.40
CA ASN A 128 -9.94 19.55 -4.24
C ASN A 128 -11.37 18.96 -4.21
N ARG A 129 -12.32 19.64 -3.55
CA ARG A 129 -13.72 19.19 -3.49
C ARG A 129 -14.36 19.17 -4.88
N TYR A 130 -14.14 20.20 -5.70
CA TYR A 130 -14.60 20.19 -7.09
C TYR A 130 -13.87 19.17 -7.96
N TYR A 131 -12.58 18.94 -7.71
CA TYR A 131 -11.78 17.95 -8.44
C TYR A 131 -12.28 16.52 -8.21
N ASN A 132 -12.65 16.20 -6.96
CA ASN A 132 -13.13 14.87 -6.57
C ASN A 132 -14.65 14.68 -6.66
N GLY A 133 -15.43 15.77 -6.74
CA GLY A 133 -16.90 15.69 -6.62
C GLY A 133 -17.39 15.38 -5.21
N GLU A 134 -16.69 15.86 -4.18
CA GLU A 134 -16.99 15.58 -2.78
C GLU A 134 -17.82 16.72 -2.16
N GLY A 135 -19.10 16.48 -1.89
CA GLY A 135 -20.02 17.49 -1.35
C GLY A 135 -20.50 18.54 -2.38
N VAL A 136 -20.00 18.44 -3.61
CA VAL A 136 -20.40 19.21 -4.81
C VAL A 136 -20.32 18.31 -6.03
N ALA A 137 -21.05 18.64 -7.09
CA ALA A 137 -20.84 17.99 -8.39
C ALA A 137 -19.39 18.21 -8.86
N GLN A 138 -18.77 17.15 -9.41
CA GLN A 138 -17.42 17.23 -9.95
C GLN A 138 -17.37 18.26 -11.09
N ASP A 139 -16.39 19.16 -11.02
CA ASP A 139 -16.21 20.23 -12.00
C ASP A 139 -14.72 20.60 -12.06
N LEU A 140 -14.00 19.96 -12.97
CA LEU A 140 -12.55 20.12 -13.09
C LEU A 140 -12.17 21.56 -13.48
N SER A 141 -13.01 22.27 -14.24
CA SER A 141 -12.77 23.66 -14.61
C SER A 141 -12.84 24.57 -13.38
N LYS A 142 -13.83 24.39 -12.50
CA LYS A 142 -13.89 25.09 -11.21
C LYS A 142 -12.75 24.68 -10.28
N ALA A 143 -12.36 23.41 -10.26
CA ALA A 143 -11.21 22.97 -9.47
C ALA A 143 -9.95 23.75 -9.84
N VAL A 144 -9.65 23.85 -11.14
CA VAL A 144 -8.50 24.63 -11.65
C VAL A 144 -8.62 26.11 -11.30
N LEU A 145 -9.82 26.71 -11.40
CA LEU A 145 -10.04 28.10 -11.02
C LEU A 145 -9.66 28.35 -9.55
N TRP A 146 -10.11 27.49 -8.63
CA TRP A 146 -9.83 27.63 -7.21
C TRP A 146 -8.38 27.31 -6.85
N HIS A 147 -7.80 26.27 -7.47
CA HIS A 147 -6.36 26.00 -7.33
C HIS A 147 -5.50 27.16 -7.83
N ARG A 148 -5.89 27.82 -8.93
CA ARG A 148 -5.19 29.00 -9.43
C ARG A 148 -5.22 30.14 -8.43
N LYS A 149 -6.40 30.50 -7.90
CA LYS A 149 -6.51 31.57 -6.90
C LYS A 149 -5.58 31.34 -5.70
N ALA A 150 -5.56 30.12 -5.17
CA ALA A 150 -4.65 29.76 -4.07
C ALA A 150 -3.17 29.77 -4.50
N ALA A 151 -2.87 29.26 -5.70
CA ALA A 151 -1.51 29.16 -6.22
C ALA A 151 -0.88 30.53 -6.50
N ASP A 152 -1.68 31.47 -6.99
CA ASP A 152 -1.28 32.86 -7.24
C ASP A 152 -0.92 33.58 -5.92
N GLN A 153 -1.53 33.19 -4.80
CA GLN A 153 -1.18 33.65 -3.44
C GLN A 153 0.06 32.95 -2.84
N GLY A 154 0.71 32.05 -3.58
CA GLY A 154 1.91 31.37 -3.10
C GLY A 154 1.66 30.02 -2.44
N ASN A 155 0.42 29.55 -2.29
CA ASN A 155 0.14 28.28 -1.62
C ASN A 155 0.78 27.08 -2.37
N ALA A 156 1.79 26.44 -1.77
CA ALA A 156 2.60 25.43 -2.44
C ALA A 156 1.83 24.15 -2.82
N THR A 157 0.84 23.73 -2.02
CA THR A 157 0.00 22.55 -2.32
C THR A 157 -0.94 22.84 -3.48
N ALA A 158 -1.51 24.05 -3.55
CA ALA A 158 -2.31 24.50 -4.68
C ALA A 158 -1.48 24.65 -5.96
N GLN A 159 -0.28 25.22 -5.86
CA GLN A 159 0.66 25.30 -6.99
C GLN A 159 0.98 23.92 -7.55
N ASN A 160 1.26 22.93 -6.69
CA ASN A 160 1.47 21.56 -7.13
C ASN A 160 0.22 20.95 -7.79
N SER A 161 -0.97 21.21 -7.24
CA SER A 161 -2.23 20.68 -7.78
C SER A 161 -2.59 21.28 -9.13
N LEU A 162 -2.40 22.59 -9.28
CA LEU A 162 -2.55 23.29 -10.56
C LEU A 162 -1.56 22.78 -11.60
N ALA A 163 -0.31 22.54 -11.19
CA ALA A 163 0.70 21.95 -12.05
C ALA A 163 0.30 20.56 -12.56
N SER A 164 -0.23 19.70 -11.67
CA SER A 164 -0.77 18.40 -12.05
C SER A 164 -1.96 18.50 -13.01
N CYS A 165 -2.86 19.47 -12.82
CA CYS A 165 -3.96 19.71 -13.76
C CYS A 165 -3.43 20.04 -15.17
N TYR A 166 -2.39 20.87 -15.27
CA TYR A 166 -1.72 21.19 -16.53
C TYR A 166 -0.96 20.00 -17.13
N TYR A 167 -0.31 19.20 -16.29
CA TYR A 167 0.40 18.00 -16.72
C TYR A 167 -0.55 16.95 -17.31
N GLU A 168 -1.73 16.77 -16.70
CA GLU A 168 -2.71 15.76 -17.10
C GLU A 168 -3.75 16.27 -18.12
N GLY A 169 -3.85 17.58 -18.32
CA GLY A 169 -4.91 18.18 -19.14
C GLY A 169 -6.30 18.09 -18.50
N LYS A 170 -6.39 18.09 -17.17
CA LYS A 170 -7.65 17.97 -16.44
C LYS A 170 -8.22 19.34 -16.09
N GLY A 171 -9.40 19.65 -16.63
CA GLY A 171 -10.06 20.95 -16.43
C GLY A 171 -9.40 22.13 -17.17
N VAL A 172 -8.27 21.90 -17.82
CA VAL A 172 -7.52 22.82 -18.67
C VAL A 172 -6.83 22.05 -19.78
N ALA A 173 -6.49 22.72 -20.89
CA ALA A 173 -5.64 22.13 -21.91
C ALA A 173 -4.29 21.69 -21.31
N GLN A 174 -3.81 20.51 -21.70
CA GLN A 174 -2.52 19.99 -21.29
C GLN A 174 -1.40 20.95 -21.71
N ASP A 175 -0.51 21.27 -20.78
CA ASP A 175 0.58 22.22 -21.01
C ASP A 175 1.75 21.91 -20.06
N PHE A 176 2.73 21.15 -20.56
CA PHE A 176 3.88 20.76 -19.76
C PHE A 176 4.74 21.94 -19.33
N THR A 177 4.80 23.02 -20.12
CA THR A 177 5.58 24.22 -19.76
C THR A 177 4.95 24.92 -18.56
N LYS A 178 3.62 25.04 -18.52
CA LYS A 178 2.91 25.54 -17.32
C LYS A 178 3.01 24.58 -16.14
N ALA A 179 2.98 23.27 -16.36
CA ALA A 179 3.20 22.30 -15.30
C ALA A 179 4.58 22.47 -14.64
N VAL A 180 5.65 22.59 -15.45
CA VAL A 180 7.00 22.89 -14.95
C VAL A 180 7.02 24.19 -14.15
N LEU A 181 6.41 25.26 -14.66
CA LEU A 181 6.40 26.55 -14.00
C LEU A 181 5.79 26.46 -12.59
N TRP A 182 4.63 25.82 -12.46
CA TRP A 182 3.93 25.71 -11.20
C TRP A 182 4.57 24.70 -10.24
N HIS A 183 5.03 23.53 -10.73
CA HIS A 183 5.81 22.62 -9.90
C HIS A 183 7.09 23.28 -9.39
N ARG A 184 7.76 24.10 -10.21
CA ARG A 184 8.95 24.84 -9.77
C ARG A 184 8.64 25.81 -8.64
N LYS A 185 7.60 26.63 -8.76
CA LYS A 185 7.20 27.55 -7.69
C LYS A 185 6.98 26.81 -6.35
N ALA A 186 6.29 25.67 -6.38
CA ALA A 186 6.08 24.87 -5.17
C ALA A 186 7.37 24.18 -4.67
N ALA A 187 8.20 23.70 -5.60
CA ALA A 187 9.46 23.03 -5.29
C ALA A 187 10.51 23.96 -4.66
N ASP A 188 10.56 25.22 -5.12
CA ASP A 188 11.43 26.26 -4.60
C ASP A 188 11.04 26.67 -3.17
N GLN A 189 9.76 26.53 -2.81
CA GLN A 189 9.26 26.67 -1.43
C GLN A 189 9.53 25.43 -0.55
N GLY A 190 10.21 24.40 -1.08
CA GLY A 190 10.55 23.21 -0.32
C GLY A 190 9.53 22.06 -0.42
N TYR A 191 8.40 22.22 -1.11
CA TYR A 191 7.34 21.19 -1.11
C TYR A 191 7.78 19.89 -1.80
N ALA A 192 8.01 18.84 -1.00
CA ALA A 192 8.65 17.61 -1.45
C ALA A 192 7.94 16.90 -2.63
N ALA A 193 6.61 16.90 -2.66
CA ALA A 193 5.88 16.30 -3.78
C ALA A 193 6.11 17.06 -5.09
N ALA A 194 6.13 18.40 -5.05
CA ALA A 194 6.46 19.20 -6.24
C ALA A 194 7.92 19.05 -6.66
N GLN A 195 8.85 18.94 -5.71
CA GLN A 195 10.25 18.64 -6.02
C GLN A 195 10.39 17.29 -6.73
N ASN A 196 9.68 16.25 -6.27
CA ASN A 196 9.66 14.96 -6.96
C ASN A 196 9.11 15.09 -8.40
N ASN A 197 7.98 15.78 -8.56
CA ASN A 197 7.32 15.94 -9.86
C ASN A 197 8.17 16.76 -10.83
N LEU A 198 8.82 17.82 -10.35
CA LEU A 198 9.77 18.59 -11.14
C LEU A 198 10.99 17.74 -11.55
N GLY A 199 11.50 16.91 -10.64
CA GLY A 199 12.56 15.95 -10.96
C GLY A 199 12.14 14.98 -12.07
N TYR A 200 10.90 14.50 -12.03
CA TYR A 200 10.33 13.64 -13.06
C TYR A 200 10.21 14.35 -14.42
N LEU A 201 9.78 15.61 -14.46
CA LEU A 201 9.69 16.40 -15.69
C LEU A 201 11.06 16.61 -16.35
N TYR A 202 12.10 16.89 -15.56
CA TYR A 202 13.48 16.93 -16.06
C TYR A 202 13.98 15.57 -16.55
N TYR A 203 13.58 14.49 -15.88
CA TYR A 203 13.93 13.13 -16.32
C TYR A 203 13.29 12.79 -17.67
N LYS A 204 12.06 13.21 -17.91
CA LYS A 204 11.33 12.94 -19.15
C LYS A 204 11.64 13.93 -20.28
N GLY A 205 12.07 15.15 -19.95
CA GLY A 205 12.19 16.24 -20.91
C GLY A 205 10.83 16.81 -21.32
N GLU A 206 9.83 16.76 -20.44
CA GLU A 206 8.47 17.23 -20.71
C GLU A 206 8.32 18.68 -20.24
N GLY A 207 8.10 19.62 -21.17
CA GLY A 207 7.99 21.05 -20.87
C GLY A 207 9.33 21.75 -20.55
N VAL A 208 10.42 20.98 -20.45
CA VAL A 208 11.82 21.42 -20.26
C VAL A 208 12.76 20.50 -21.03
N ALA A 209 13.97 20.96 -21.35
CA ALA A 209 15.00 20.06 -21.87
C ALA A 209 15.31 18.95 -20.85
N GLN A 210 15.46 17.71 -21.35
CA GLN A 210 15.82 16.57 -20.52
C GLN A 210 17.18 16.82 -19.85
N ASP A 211 17.23 16.60 -18.54
CA ASP A 211 18.43 16.84 -17.74
C ASP A 211 18.44 15.92 -16.52
N PHE A 212 19.18 14.81 -16.63
CA PHE A 212 19.26 13.82 -15.56
C PHE A 212 19.94 14.36 -14.30
N THR A 213 20.88 15.30 -14.42
CA THR A 213 21.54 15.91 -13.27
C THR A 213 20.58 16.77 -12.47
N LYS A 214 19.75 17.58 -13.15
CA LYS A 214 18.67 18.33 -12.47
C LYS A 214 17.61 17.41 -11.91
N ALA A 215 17.23 16.35 -12.62
CA ALA A 215 16.29 15.35 -12.13
C ALA A 215 16.78 14.73 -10.81
N ALA A 216 18.03 14.25 -10.78
CA ALA A 216 18.65 13.67 -9.60
C ALA A 216 18.75 14.67 -8.44
N LYS A 217 19.07 15.94 -8.72
CA LYS A 217 19.11 17.01 -7.71
C LYS A 217 17.75 17.23 -7.05
N TRP A 218 16.67 17.31 -7.84
CA TRP A 218 15.32 17.52 -7.32
C TRP A 218 14.77 16.29 -6.61
N HIS A 219 14.97 15.08 -7.15
CA HIS A 219 14.61 13.84 -6.46
C HIS A 219 15.36 13.72 -5.12
N ARG A 220 16.63 14.13 -5.04
CA ARG A 220 17.37 14.15 -3.77
C ARG A 220 16.74 15.07 -2.73
N LYS A 221 16.45 16.32 -3.08
CA LYS A 221 15.79 17.26 -2.16
C LYS A 221 14.48 16.71 -1.59
N ALA A 222 13.67 16.05 -2.42
CA ALA A 222 12.42 15.43 -1.96
C ALA A 222 12.65 14.16 -1.14
N ALA A 223 13.63 13.34 -1.53
CA ALA A 223 13.97 12.09 -0.85
C ALA A 223 14.54 12.31 0.56
N ASP A 224 15.35 13.37 0.73
CA ASP A 224 15.91 13.80 2.02
C ASP A 224 14.82 14.25 3.00
N GLN A 225 13.68 14.75 2.48
CA GLN A 225 12.48 15.07 3.27
C GLN A 225 11.57 13.85 3.53
N GLY A 226 12.00 12.65 3.15
CA GLY A 226 11.23 11.43 3.38
C GLY A 226 10.25 11.04 2.27
N ASN A 227 10.13 11.79 1.17
CA ASN A 227 9.17 11.44 0.12
C ASN A 227 9.49 10.09 -0.54
N ALA A 228 8.66 9.06 -0.29
CA ALA A 228 8.93 7.68 -0.71
C ALA A 228 9.04 7.51 -2.24
N SER A 229 8.22 8.22 -3.02
CA SER A 229 8.31 8.20 -4.50
C SER A 229 9.63 8.79 -4.99
N ALA A 230 10.08 9.91 -4.40
CA ALA A 230 11.36 10.50 -4.71
C ALA A 230 12.54 9.63 -4.31
N GLN A 231 12.46 8.95 -3.16
CA GLN A 231 13.46 7.97 -2.72
C GLN A 231 13.57 6.82 -3.74
N ASN A 232 12.46 6.27 -4.22
CA ASN A 232 12.48 5.28 -5.31
C ASN A 232 13.12 5.85 -6.59
N ASN A 233 12.71 7.05 -7.01
CA ASN A 233 13.24 7.69 -8.21
C ASN A 233 14.74 7.99 -8.10
N LEU A 234 15.22 8.44 -6.95
CA LEU A 234 16.63 8.63 -6.68
C LEU A 234 17.40 7.30 -6.68
N GLY A 235 16.79 6.24 -6.14
CA GLY A 235 17.30 4.88 -6.25
C GLY A 235 17.50 4.47 -7.71
N ASN A 236 16.52 4.73 -8.58
CA ASN A 236 16.64 4.49 -10.02
C ASN A 236 17.78 5.29 -10.67
N ARG A 237 17.94 6.57 -10.30
CA ARG A 237 19.04 7.41 -10.81
C ARG A 237 20.42 6.83 -10.46
N TYR A 238 20.61 6.39 -9.22
CA TYR A 238 21.83 5.71 -8.80
C TYR A 238 22.02 4.34 -9.47
N SER A 239 20.93 3.57 -9.62
CA SER A 239 20.99 2.24 -10.25
C SER A 239 21.41 2.31 -11.71
N ASN A 240 20.98 3.35 -12.42
CA ASN A 240 21.23 3.51 -13.86
C ASN A 240 22.41 4.42 -14.18
N GLY A 241 22.98 5.14 -13.20
CA GLY A 241 24.00 6.15 -13.45
C GLY A 241 23.47 7.39 -14.20
N GLU A 242 22.20 7.73 -14.01
CA GLU A 242 21.53 8.83 -14.73
C GLU A 242 21.66 10.14 -13.93
N GLY A 243 22.56 11.02 -14.37
CA GLY A 243 22.81 12.30 -13.71
C GLY A 243 23.60 12.21 -12.40
N LEU A 244 24.00 10.99 -12.03
CA LEU A 244 24.84 10.63 -10.89
C LEU A 244 25.77 9.49 -11.33
N ALA A 245 26.92 9.33 -10.68
CA ALA A 245 27.71 8.12 -10.87
C ALA A 245 26.89 6.89 -10.42
N GLN A 246 26.95 5.81 -11.20
CA GLN A 246 26.25 4.58 -10.87
C GLN A 246 26.73 4.03 -9.53
N ASP A 247 25.80 3.73 -8.63
CA ASP A 247 26.10 3.24 -7.28
C ASP A 247 24.94 2.36 -6.79
N LEU A 248 25.05 1.06 -7.03
CA LEU A 248 24.00 0.11 -6.68
C LEU A 248 23.77 0.02 -5.17
N SER A 249 24.82 0.21 -4.35
CA SER A 249 24.69 0.21 -2.89
C SER A 249 23.85 1.39 -2.40
N LYS A 250 24.08 2.60 -2.95
CA LYS A 250 23.21 3.76 -2.68
C LYS A 250 21.81 3.58 -3.23
N ALA A 251 21.65 2.96 -4.40
CA ALA A 251 20.33 2.67 -4.96
C ALA A 251 19.51 1.80 -4.00
N ILE A 252 20.10 0.71 -3.48
CA ILE A 252 19.49 -0.19 -2.49
C ILE A 252 19.11 0.55 -1.22
N LEU A 253 19.98 1.44 -0.71
CA LEU A 253 19.69 2.22 0.48
C LEU A 253 18.42 3.06 0.30
N TRP A 254 18.29 3.75 -0.84
CA TRP A 254 17.12 4.57 -1.14
C TRP A 254 15.87 3.74 -1.40
N TYR A 255 15.98 2.62 -2.12
CA TYR A 255 14.85 1.72 -2.30
C TYR A 255 14.37 1.13 -0.98
N LYS A 256 15.25 0.78 -0.04
CA LYS A 256 14.86 0.31 1.31
C LYS A 256 14.04 1.37 2.05
N LYS A 257 14.54 2.61 2.13
CA LYS A 257 13.80 3.72 2.76
C LYS A 257 12.40 3.91 2.17
N ALA A 258 12.25 3.80 0.85
CA ALA A 258 10.95 3.91 0.19
C ALA A 258 10.06 2.68 0.43
N ALA A 259 10.63 1.48 0.39
CA ALA A 259 9.92 0.23 0.59
C ALA A 259 9.41 0.04 2.03
N ASP A 260 10.17 0.53 3.01
CA ASP A 260 9.79 0.54 4.43
C ASP A 260 8.59 1.47 4.69
N GLN A 261 8.41 2.50 3.85
CA GLN A 261 7.21 3.35 3.81
C GLN A 261 6.08 2.76 2.95
N GLY A 262 6.21 1.51 2.49
CA GLY A 262 5.20 0.81 1.70
C GLY A 262 5.22 1.09 0.20
N ASN A 263 6.18 1.86 -0.35
CA ASN A 263 6.19 2.17 -1.78
C ASN A 263 6.34 0.91 -2.65
N SER A 264 5.29 0.53 -3.38
CA SER A 264 5.24 -0.70 -4.17
C SER A 264 6.25 -0.74 -5.32
N PHE A 265 6.59 0.41 -5.92
CA PHE A 265 7.64 0.49 -6.94
C PHE A 265 9.01 0.20 -6.36
N ALA A 266 9.34 0.74 -5.19
CA ALA A 266 10.61 0.48 -4.51
C ALA A 266 10.72 -0.96 -4.02
N GLN A 267 9.63 -1.53 -3.51
CA GLN A 267 9.56 -2.95 -3.17
C GLN A 267 9.83 -3.81 -4.41
N ASN A 268 9.18 -3.54 -5.54
CA ASN A 268 9.48 -4.24 -6.79
C ASN A 268 10.96 -4.05 -7.21
N SER A 269 11.50 -2.83 -7.13
CA SER A 269 12.90 -2.56 -7.44
C SER A 269 13.84 -3.39 -6.56
N LEU A 270 13.63 -3.45 -5.25
CA LEU A 270 14.40 -4.32 -4.35
C LEU A 270 14.26 -5.80 -4.73
N GLY A 271 13.05 -6.24 -5.07
CA GLY A 271 12.81 -7.60 -5.53
C GLY A 271 13.67 -7.94 -6.74
N VAL A 272 13.77 -7.01 -7.72
CA VAL A 272 14.63 -7.17 -8.89
C VAL A 272 16.11 -7.25 -8.49
N GLN A 273 16.57 -6.35 -7.63
CA GLN A 273 17.99 -6.31 -7.23
C GLN A 273 18.40 -7.60 -6.49
N TYR A 274 17.57 -8.09 -5.55
CA TYR A 274 17.81 -9.38 -4.88
C TYR A 274 17.72 -10.57 -5.83
N ALA A 275 16.83 -10.53 -6.84
CA ALA A 275 16.70 -11.61 -7.80
C ALA A 275 17.94 -11.76 -8.69
N LYS A 276 18.60 -10.64 -8.99
CA LYS A 276 19.80 -10.60 -9.83
C LYS A 276 21.09 -10.72 -9.02
N GLY A 277 21.11 -10.25 -7.78
CA GLY A 277 22.34 -10.10 -7.00
C GLY A 277 23.12 -8.83 -7.35
N GLU A 278 22.44 -7.79 -7.84
CA GLU A 278 23.04 -6.50 -8.20
C GLU A 278 23.03 -5.59 -6.96
N GLY A 279 24.21 -5.16 -6.49
CA GLY A 279 24.35 -4.30 -5.30
C GLY A 279 24.01 -4.94 -3.95
N VAL A 280 23.47 -6.17 -3.96
CA VAL A 280 23.18 -7.03 -2.80
C VAL A 280 23.50 -8.48 -3.14
N THR A 281 23.77 -9.31 -2.13
CA THR A 281 23.86 -10.76 -2.33
C THR A 281 22.55 -11.27 -2.90
N LYS A 282 22.64 -12.06 -3.98
CA LYS A 282 21.49 -12.68 -4.63
C LYS A 282 20.69 -13.51 -3.62
N ASP A 283 19.41 -13.20 -3.48
CA ASP A 283 18.49 -13.84 -2.54
C ASP A 283 17.11 -13.92 -3.18
N LEU A 284 16.82 -15.07 -3.80
CA LEU A 284 15.57 -15.26 -4.52
C LEU A 284 14.36 -15.28 -3.56
N PHE A 285 14.54 -15.66 -2.30
CA PHE A 285 13.46 -15.67 -1.31
C PHE A 285 13.08 -14.25 -0.91
N LYS A 286 14.07 -13.39 -0.59
CA LYS A 286 13.83 -11.95 -0.38
C LYS A 286 13.23 -11.31 -1.62
N ALA A 287 13.67 -11.70 -2.81
CA ALA A 287 13.10 -11.20 -4.05
C ALA A 287 11.60 -11.48 -4.14
N VAL A 288 11.19 -12.73 -3.91
CA VAL A 288 9.78 -13.14 -3.87
C VAL A 288 9.02 -12.38 -2.78
N GLN A 289 9.57 -12.25 -1.57
CA GLN A 289 8.94 -11.47 -0.48
C GLN A 289 8.62 -10.03 -0.89
N TYR A 290 9.59 -9.34 -1.48
CA TYR A 290 9.40 -7.96 -1.93
C TYR A 290 8.43 -7.87 -3.12
N PHE A 291 8.48 -8.83 -4.06
CA PHE A 291 7.50 -8.87 -5.15
C PHE A 291 6.08 -9.11 -4.64
N THR A 292 5.88 -10.00 -3.66
CA THR A 292 4.56 -10.23 -3.03
C THR A 292 4.03 -8.94 -2.39
N LYS A 293 4.83 -8.27 -1.54
CA LYS A 293 4.43 -7.00 -0.91
C LYS A 293 3.99 -5.93 -1.93
N ALA A 294 4.67 -5.85 -3.07
CA ALA A 294 4.31 -4.91 -4.12
C ALA A 294 3.08 -5.38 -4.92
N ALA A 295 2.96 -6.69 -5.18
CA ALA A 295 1.85 -7.30 -5.92
C ALA A 295 0.51 -7.20 -5.17
N ASP A 296 0.52 -7.34 -3.84
CA ASP A 296 -0.65 -7.17 -2.96
C ASP A 296 -1.21 -5.74 -3.02
N GLN A 297 -0.35 -4.77 -3.37
CA GLN A 297 -0.72 -3.38 -3.63
C GLN A 297 -1.12 -3.11 -5.09
N GLY A 298 -1.28 -4.17 -5.90
CA GLY A 298 -1.68 -4.05 -7.31
C GLY A 298 -0.54 -3.70 -8.28
N ASN A 299 0.73 -3.78 -7.87
CA ASN A 299 1.85 -3.48 -8.78
C ASN A 299 1.98 -4.57 -9.86
N ALA A 300 1.57 -4.25 -11.09
CA ALA A 300 1.57 -5.20 -12.21
C ALA A 300 2.97 -5.74 -12.58
N ALA A 301 4.02 -4.90 -12.47
CA ALA A 301 5.38 -5.35 -12.73
C ALA A 301 5.82 -6.39 -11.68
N ALA A 302 5.49 -6.14 -10.41
CA ALA A 302 5.76 -7.08 -9.33
C ALA A 302 4.97 -8.39 -9.47
N GLN A 303 3.68 -8.32 -9.84
CA GLN A 303 2.86 -9.51 -10.11
C GLN A 303 3.48 -10.39 -11.20
N ASN A 304 3.95 -9.76 -12.30
CA ASN A 304 4.62 -10.48 -13.38
C ASN A 304 5.99 -11.05 -12.96
N ASN A 305 6.77 -10.29 -12.20
CA ASN A 305 8.05 -10.75 -11.67
C ASN A 305 7.87 -11.90 -10.68
N LEU A 306 6.88 -11.81 -9.80
CA LEU A 306 6.50 -12.87 -8.86
C LEU A 306 6.13 -14.13 -9.62
N LYS A 307 5.18 -14.06 -10.55
CA LYS A 307 4.78 -15.19 -11.39
C LYS A 307 5.97 -15.88 -12.05
N ARG A 308 6.87 -15.10 -12.66
CA ARG A 308 8.08 -15.64 -13.32
C ARG A 308 9.01 -16.34 -12.35
N LYS A 309 9.21 -15.78 -11.15
CA LYS A 309 10.09 -16.36 -10.13
C LYS A 309 9.50 -17.63 -9.54
N LEU A 310 8.19 -17.68 -9.28
CA LEU A 310 7.52 -18.89 -8.82
C LEU A 310 7.60 -20.03 -9.84
N LEU A 311 7.41 -19.73 -11.13
CA LEU A 311 7.61 -20.71 -12.21
C LEU A 311 9.05 -21.23 -12.28
N GLN A 312 10.04 -20.36 -12.05
CA GLN A 312 11.46 -20.75 -12.00
C GLN A 312 11.75 -21.73 -10.86
N PHE A 313 11.11 -21.56 -9.69
CA PHE A 313 11.23 -22.51 -8.57
C PHE A 313 10.53 -23.85 -8.84
N ALA A 314 9.45 -23.87 -9.64
CA ALA A 314 8.71 -25.09 -9.98
C ALA A 314 9.39 -25.95 -11.05
N SER A 315 10.20 -25.35 -11.94
CA SER A 315 10.79 -26.01 -13.12
C SER A 315 11.72 -27.21 -12.84
N PRO A 316 12.55 -27.25 -11.79
CA PRO A 316 13.43 -28.40 -11.52
C PRO A 316 12.68 -29.68 -11.11
N PHE A 317 11.39 -29.58 -10.76
CA PHE A 317 10.59 -30.68 -10.23
C PHE A 317 9.74 -31.39 -11.29
N GLY A 318 9.86 -31.04 -12.59
CA GLY A 318 9.08 -31.66 -13.67
C GLY A 318 7.56 -31.52 -13.53
N CYS A 319 7.10 -30.72 -12.57
CA CYS A 319 5.72 -30.60 -12.19
C CYS A 319 5.22 -29.24 -12.69
N LYS A 320 4.12 -29.23 -13.44
CA LYS A 320 3.31 -28.01 -13.60
C LYS A 320 2.70 -27.70 -12.24
N ILE A 321 3.49 -27.16 -11.32
CA ILE A 321 2.99 -26.85 -9.99
C ILE A 321 2.04 -25.66 -10.15
N GLY A 322 0.75 -25.91 -9.93
CA GLY A 322 -0.24 -24.87 -9.69
C GLY A 322 -0.01 -24.24 -8.32
N ILE A 323 1.16 -23.63 -8.11
CA ILE A 323 1.43 -22.85 -6.90
C ILE A 323 0.55 -21.61 -7.01
N THR A 324 -0.42 -21.50 -6.11
CA THR A 324 -1.36 -20.37 -6.12
C THR A 324 -1.03 -19.34 -5.05
N THR A 325 -0.15 -19.66 -4.09
CA THR A 325 0.11 -18.77 -2.94
C THR A 325 1.57 -18.71 -2.50
N PHE A 326 1.95 -17.57 -1.90
CA PHE A 326 3.28 -17.31 -1.34
C PHE A 326 3.63 -18.23 -0.15
N GLU A 327 2.64 -18.62 0.66
CA GLU A 327 2.84 -19.53 1.81
C GLU A 327 3.34 -20.92 1.40
N GLU A 328 2.87 -21.44 0.26
CA GLU A 328 3.32 -22.72 -0.29
C GLU A 328 4.81 -22.67 -0.68
N VAL A 329 5.24 -21.53 -1.23
CA VAL A 329 6.64 -21.28 -1.66
C VAL A 329 7.54 -21.12 -0.46
N GLU A 330 7.09 -20.37 0.55
CA GLU A 330 7.85 -20.15 1.79
C GLU A 330 8.08 -21.44 2.57
N LYS A 331 7.06 -22.31 2.65
CA LYS A 331 7.18 -23.64 3.27
C LYS A 331 8.17 -24.52 2.52
N MET A 332 8.08 -24.58 1.19
CA MET A 332 9.04 -25.35 0.36
C MET A 332 10.48 -24.84 0.51
N TYR A 333 10.68 -23.52 0.54
CA TYR A 333 12.02 -22.93 0.70
C TYR A 333 12.63 -23.22 2.08
N LYS A 334 11.85 -23.08 3.16
CA LYS A 334 12.30 -23.42 4.53
C LYS A 334 12.74 -24.88 4.63
N LEU A 335 12.05 -25.80 3.96
CA LEU A 335 12.43 -27.21 3.87
C LEU A 335 13.76 -27.45 3.14
N THR A 336 14.09 -26.63 2.12
CA THR A 336 15.37 -26.72 1.40
C THR A 336 16.57 -26.16 2.19
N GLN A 337 16.33 -25.21 3.10
CA GLN A 337 17.36 -24.59 3.95
C GLN A 337 17.63 -25.39 5.23
N SER A 338 16.64 -26.12 5.77
CA SER A 338 16.78 -26.93 6.99
C SER A 338 17.45 -28.29 6.78
N GLY A 339 17.66 -28.70 5.52
CA GLY A 339 18.38 -29.92 5.17
C GLY A 339 19.82 -29.60 4.78
N SER A 340 20.78 -30.37 5.29
CA SER A 340 22.19 -30.39 4.90
C SER A 340 22.41 -30.85 3.45
N ASN A 341 21.76 -30.22 2.47
CA ASN A 341 21.81 -30.62 1.08
C ASN A 341 22.39 -29.50 0.22
N LYS A 342 23.73 -29.52 0.13
CA LYS A 342 24.41 -29.06 -1.07
C LYS A 342 23.87 -29.89 -2.24
N TRP A 343 22.98 -29.32 -3.05
CA TRP A 343 22.68 -29.88 -4.37
C TRP A 343 23.74 -29.39 -5.36
N SER A 344 24.95 -29.95 -5.26
CA SER A 344 25.85 -30.02 -6.40
C SER A 344 25.25 -31.01 -7.39
N GLY A 345 25.10 -30.58 -8.64
CA GLY A 345 24.68 -31.47 -9.72
C GLY A 345 25.59 -32.70 -9.79
N GLY A 346 24.98 -33.85 -10.06
CA GLY A 346 25.68 -35.08 -10.40
C GLY A 346 26.14 -35.92 -9.20
N MET A 347 25.56 -37.13 -9.13
CA MET A 347 26.04 -38.33 -8.45
C MET A 347 25.93 -38.41 -6.90
N MET A 348 25.23 -39.48 -6.49
CA MET A 348 25.25 -40.28 -5.25
C MET A 348 25.88 -39.69 -3.97
N TYR A 349 25.13 -39.63 -2.86
CA TYR A 349 25.09 -40.65 -1.79
C TYR A 349 24.33 -40.14 -0.54
N ASN A 350 23.53 -41.05 0.04
CA ASN A 350 22.98 -41.19 1.40
C ASN A 350 22.69 -39.98 2.30
N ILE A 351 21.42 -39.85 2.72
CA ILE A 351 21.00 -39.04 3.87
C ILE A 351 20.06 -39.88 4.76
N THR A 352 20.39 -39.95 6.04
CA THR A 352 19.65 -40.53 7.16
C THR A 352 18.44 -39.63 7.52
N PRO A 353 17.28 -40.17 7.96
CA PRO A 353 16.07 -39.36 8.15
C PRO A 353 16.06 -38.61 9.48
N ILE A 354 15.74 -37.31 9.42
CA ILE A 354 15.29 -36.53 10.57
C ILE A 354 13.77 -36.72 10.69
N THR A 355 13.33 -37.09 11.89
CA THR A 355 11.95 -37.38 12.25
C THR A 355 11.14 -36.12 12.57
N GLN A 356 9.97 -36.02 11.93
CA GLN A 356 8.84 -35.11 12.15
C GLN A 356 8.90 -33.67 11.62
N VAL A 357 7.96 -33.39 10.70
CA VAL A 357 7.47 -32.04 10.33
C VAL A 357 5.94 -32.08 10.39
N ASP A 358 5.33 -31.09 11.03
CA ASP A 358 3.87 -30.91 11.19
C ASP A 358 3.25 -30.31 9.91
N PHE A 359 2.13 -30.88 9.46
CA PHE A 359 1.45 -30.56 8.19
C PHE A 359 0.07 -29.90 8.38
N THR A 360 -0.22 -29.34 9.54
CA THR A 360 -1.49 -28.63 9.76
C THR A 360 -1.64 -27.40 8.85
N GLY A 361 -2.69 -27.39 8.01
CA GLY A 361 -3.12 -26.23 7.21
C GLY A 361 -3.08 -26.36 5.68
N ILE A 362 -2.78 -27.53 5.11
CA ILE A 362 -2.80 -27.74 3.65
C ILE A 362 -4.23 -28.10 3.21
N ASN A 363 -4.87 -27.24 2.42
CA ASN A 363 -6.26 -27.45 2.00
C ASN A 363 -6.42 -28.06 0.59
N ASN A 364 -5.39 -28.10 -0.27
CA ASN A 364 -5.38 -28.89 -1.51
C ASN A 364 -3.95 -28.95 -2.10
N ILE A 365 -3.53 -30.09 -2.64
CA ILE A 365 -2.34 -30.21 -3.49
C ILE A 365 -2.78 -30.90 -4.78
N ASN A 366 -2.64 -30.22 -5.92
CA ASN A 366 -2.82 -30.83 -7.24
C ASN A 366 -1.45 -31.16 -7.84
N LEU A 367 -1.18 -32.45 -8.04
CA LEU A 367 0.00 -32.94 -8.75
C LEU A 367 -0.44 -33.51 -10.09
N ILE A 368 0.01 -32.90 -11.19
CA ILE A 368 -0.18 -33.39 -12.55
C ILE A 368 1.18 -33.90 -13.04
N PHE A 369 1.24 -35.19 -13.40
CA PHE A 369 2.42 -35.82 -13.96
C PHE A 369 2.25 -35.94 -15.47
N ASP A 370 3.19 -35.37 -16.24
CA ASP A 370 3.29 -35.57 -17.68
C ASP A 370 4.45 -36.52 -18.00
N ASP A 371 4.14 -37.48 -18.86
CA ASP A 371 5.00 -38.45 -19.54
C ASP A 371 5.62 -39.67 -18.81
N ASN A 372 5.37 -40.81 -19.46
CA ASN A 372 5.55 -42.20 -19.07
C ASN A 372 7.00 -42.70 -18.89
N LYS A 373 8.02 -41.84 -19.03
CA LYS A 373 9.43 -42.25 -18.88
C LYS A 373 9.98 -42.07 -17.47
N ILE A 374 9.37 -41.21 -16.66
CA ILE A 374 9.81 -40.94 -15.28
C ILE A 374 9.35 -42.03 -14.32
N ILE A 375 8.20 -42.66 -14.60
CA ILE A 375 7.56 -43.63 -13.71
C ILE A 375 8.35 -44.96 -13.65
N GLN A 376 8.94 -45.44 -14.76
CA GLN A 376 9.72 -46.69 -14.73
C GLN A 376 11.06 -46.54 -13.98
N GLY A 377 11.64 -45.34 -13.92
CA GLY A 377 12.86 -45.10 -13.14
C GLY A 377 12.64 -44.95 -11.63
N LEU A 378 11.44 -44.55 -11.21
CA LEU A 378 11.06 -44.38 -9.80
C LEU A 378 10.56 -45.67 -9.15
N ILE A 379 9.84 -46.53 -9.89
CA ILE A 379 9.34 -47.82 -9.38
C ILE A 379 10.49 -48.79 -9.05
N ALA A 380 11.64 -48.67 -9.71
CA ALA A 380 12.82 -49.51 -9.46
C ALA A 380 13.61 -49.13 -8.18
N LYS A 381 13.19 -48.09 -7.43
CA LYS A 381 13.98 -47.53 -6.31
C LYS A 381 13.25 -47.39 -4.97
N PHE A 382 12.00 -47.83 -4.87
CA PHE A 382 11.28 -47.82 -3.59
C PHE A 382 10.82 -49.23 -3.19
N ASP A 383 11.11 -49.57 -1.95
CA ASP A 383 10.66 -50.79 -1.30
C ASP A 383 9.13 -50.76 -1.16
N LYS A 384 8.45 -51.76 -1.75
CA LYS A 384 6.97 -51.88 -1.81
C LYS A 384 6.33 -51.90 -0.42
N ASN A 385 7.09 -52.20 0.63
CA ASN A 385 6.58 -52.34 1.99
C ASN A 385 6.44 -51.01 2.76
N LYS A 386 6.96 -49.87 2.28
CA LYS A 386 6.86 -48.58 3.02
C LYS A 386 5.64 -47.74 2.70
N PHE A 387 4.95 -48.02 1.58
CA PHE A 387 3.70 -47.33 1.22
C PHE A 387 2.50 -47.87 2.00
N HIS A 388 2.58 -49.13 2.45
CA HIS A 388 1.56 -49.82 3.23
C HIS A 388 1.46 -49.23 4.66
N ASP A 389 2.60 -48.93 5.30
CA ASP A 389 2.64 -48.37 6.66
C ASP A 389 2.09 -46.94 6.73
N LEU A 390 2.28 -46.14 5.67
CA LEU A 390 1.70 -44.80 5.56
C LEU A 390 0.17 -44.87 5.44
N PHE A 391 -0.36 -45.89 4.76
CA PHE A 391 -1.79 -46.09 4.59
C PHE A 391 -2.45 -46.53 5.91
N LEU A 392 -1.87 -47.51 6.60
CA LEU A 392 -2.35 -47.99 7.90
C LEU A 392 -2.30 -46.92 9.00
N PHE A 393 -1.27 -46.07 8.99
CA PHE A 393 -1.15 -44.94 9.92
C PHE A 393 -2.25 -43.89 9.71
N LEU A 394 -2.63 -43.62 8.45
CA LEU A 394 -3.68 -42.66 8.12
C LEU A 394 -5.08 -43.20 8.46
N GLU A 395 -5.31 -44.50 8.26
CA GLU A 395 -6.56 -45.18 8.62
C GLU A 395 -6.74 -45.23 10.15
N SER A 396 -5.67 -45.57 10.88
CA SER A 396 -5.62 -45.63 12.36
C SER A 396 -5.82 -44.28 13.05
N LYS A 397 -5.31 -43.18 12.47
CA LYS A 397 -5.24 -41.87 13.15
C LYS A 397 -6.36 -40.90 12.75
N TYR A 398 -6.98 -41.08 11.58
CA TYR A 398 -7.96 -40.15 11.02
C TYR A 398 -9.32 -40.79 10.65
N ASN A 399 -9.51 -42.09 10.93
CA ASN A 399 -10.78 -42.81 10.78
C ASN A 399 -11.42 -42.65 9.38
N ILE A 400 -10.61 -42.72 8.33
CA ILE A 400 -11.04 -42.62 6.93
C ILE A 400 -11.65 -43.96 6.52
N VAL A 401 -12.99 -44.08 6.59
CA VAL A 401 -13.72 -45.24 6.06
C VAL A 401 -13.90 -45.07 4.56
N SER A 402 -13.29 -45.95 3.76
CA SER A 402 -13.51 -45.96 2.32
C SER A 402 -14.97 -46.32 2.00
N LYS A 403 -15.68 -45.44 1.30
CA LYS A 403 -16.89 -45.81 0.54
C LYS A 403 -16.65 -45.47 -0.92
N GLN A 404 -16.48 -46.52 -1.71
CA GLN A 404 -16.59 -46.62 -3.18
C GLN A 404 -16.21 -45.37 -3.97
N ILE A 405 -15.00 -45.40 -4.54
CA ILE A 405 -14.62 -44.52 -5.66
C ILE A 405 -15.40 -44.98 -6.91
N PRO A 406 -16.17 -44.13 -7.60
CA PRO A 406 -16.81 -44.51 -8.86
C PRO A 406 -15.74 -44.73 -9.93
N TYR A 407 -15.72 -45.94 -10.45
CA TYR A 407 -14.80 -46.43 -11.46
C TYR A 407 -15.29 -45.99 -12.85
N VAL A 408 -14.54 -45.12 -13.54
CA VAL A 408 -14.74 -44.87 -14.98
C VAL A 408 -13.39 -44.77 -15.67
N GLY A 409 -13.04 -45.82 -16.43
CA GLY A 409 -11.91 -45.82 -17.36
C GLY A 409 -11.12 -47.13 -17.39
N ASN A 410 -11.38 -47.95 -18.41
CA ASN A 410 -10.80 -49.28 -18.70
C ASN A 410 -9.29 -49.43 -18.41
N LYS A 411 -8.93 -50.14 -17.33
CA LYS A 411 -7.58 -50.70 -17.10
C LYS A 411 -7.72 -51.98 -16.26
N SER A 412 -7.25 -53.13 -16.76
CA SER A 412 -7.35 -54.40 -16.05
C SER A 412 -6.24 -54.56 -15.00
N ALA A 413 -6.62 -54.97 -13.80
CA ALA A 413 -5.72 -55.40 -12.73
C ALA A 413 -6.08 -56.84 -12.36
N LYS A 414 -5.08 -57.71 -12.26
CA LYS A 414 -5.28 -59.11 -11.89
C LYS A 414 -4.79 -59.32 -10.47
N PHE A 415 -5.63 -59.93 -9.63
CA PHE A 415 -5.35 -60.19 -8.23
C PHE A 415 -5.47 -61.67 -7.93
N SER A 416 -4.65 -62.16 -7.02
CA SER A 416 -4.75 -63.52 -6.48
C SER A 416 -4.77 -63.49 -4.96
N MET A 417 -5.33 -64.55 -4.39
CA MET A 417 -5.46 -64.73 -2.95
C MET A 417 -4.42 -65.77 -2.51
N ILE A 418 -3.47 -65.34 -1.69
CA ILE A 418 -2.47 -66.22 -1.10
C ILE A 418 -2.51 -65.99 0.42
N ASN A 419 -2.76 -67.05 1.18
CA ASN A 419 -2.81 -67.03 2.66
C ASN A 419 -3.67 -65.91 3.26
N GLY A 420 -4.85 -65.68 2.69
CA GLY A 420 -5.81 -64.69 3.22
C GLY A 420 -5.47 -63.24 2.91
N THR A 421 -4.44 -62.97 2.11
CA THR A 421 -4.06 -61.63 1.66
C THR A 421 -4.31 -61.51 0.16
N ILE A 422 -4.95 -60.41 -0.27
CA ILE A 422 -5.18 -60.10 -1.69
C ILE A 422 -3.90 -59.46 -2.24
N GLU A 423 -3.24 -60.14 -3.17
CA GLU A 423 -2.03 -59.67 -3.82
C GLU A 423 -2.30 -59.22 -5.27
N LEU A 424 -1.67 -58.12 -5.68
CA LEU A 424 -1.74 -57.58 -7.04
C LEU A 424 -0.69 -58.26 -7.92
N GLU A 425 -1.10 -59.13 -8.86
CA GLU A 425 -0.19 -59.86 -9.74
C GLU A 425 0.36 -58.99 -10.87
N SER A 426 -0.51 -58.18 -11.48
CA SER A 426 -0.12 -57.29 -12.57
C SER A 426 -1.08 -56.12 -12.71
N MET A 427 -0.54 -54.97 -13.13
CA MET A 427 -1.30 -53.75 -13.39
C MET A 427 -0.84 -53.14 -14.71
N HIS A 428 -1.76 -52.97 -15.65
CA HIS A 428 -1.48 -52.29 -16.92
C HIS A 428 -2.03 -50.86 -16.90
N LEU A 429 -1.13 -49.88 -16.95
CA LEU A 429 -1.50 -48.46 -16.97
C LEU A 429 -1.20 -47.84 -18.35
N SER A 430 -2.24 -47.51 -19.12
CA SER A 430 -2.12 -46.68 -20.34
C SER A 430 -2.96 -45.40 -20.24
N GLY A 431 -2.35 -44.23 -20.46
CA GLY A 431 -3.05 -42.94 -20.53
C GLY A 431 -3.11 -42.11 -19.23
N HIS A 432 -3.19 -40.78 -19.42
CA HIS A 432 -3.20 -39.73 -18.40
C HIS A 432 -4.23 -39.99 -17.31
N THR A 433 -3.80 -39.92 -16.05
CA THR A 433 -4.66 -40.14 -14.88
C THR A 433 -4.57 -38.90 -13.99
N SER A 434 -5.70 -38.30 -13.63
CA SER A 434 -5.78 -37.25 -12.62
C SER A 434 -6.44 -37.81 -11.37
N LEU A 435 -5.83 -37.61 -10.20
CA LEU A 435 -6.47 -37.85 -8.90
C LEU A 435 -6.94 -36.51 -8.33
N ILE A 436 -8.22 -36.43 -7.99
CA ILE A 436 -8.82 -35.27 -7.32
C ILE A 436 -9.24 -35.72 -5.92
N PHE A 437 -8.79 -35.01 -4.89
CA PHE A 437 -9.32 -35.14 -3.54
C PHE A 437 -10.13 -33.89 -3.21
N THR A 438 -11.37 -34.07 -2.77
CA THR A 438 -12.22 -32.99 -2.25
C THR A 438 -12.49 -33.24 -0.77
N THR A 439 -12.16 -32.29 0.09
CA THR A 439 -12.62 -32.26 1.47
C THR A 439 -13.87 -31.37 1.56
N ASN A 440 -14.96 -31.90 2.10
CA ASN A 440 -16.14 -31.09 2.41
C ASN A 440 -15.90 -30.33 3.72
N LYS A 441 -16.11 -29.02 3.72
CA LYS A 441 -16.38 -28.25 4.93
C LYS A 441 -17.66 -28.78 5.58
N LEU A 442 -17.63 -29.06 6.88
CA LEU A 442 -18.82 -29.04 7.71
C LEU A 442 -18.59 -28.21 8.96
N ASP A 443 -19.63 -27.43 9.24
CA ASP A 443 -19.68 -26.20 10.00
C ASP A 443 -19.74 -26.41 11.51
N LYS A 444 -19.39 -25.36 12.25
CA LYS A 444 -19.52 -25.26 13.71
C LYS A 444 -21.00 -25.13 14.11
N SER A 445 -21.69 -26.22 14.40
CA SER A 445 -22.86 -26.19 15.31
C SER A 445 -23.37 -27.60 15.65
N PHE A 446 -22.79 -28.21 16.69
CA PHE A 446 -23.42 -29.34 17.37
C PHE A 446 -24.22 -28.79 18.56
N LYS A 447 -25.48 -28.44 18.33
CA LYS A 447 -26.50 -28.29 19.38
C LYS A 447 -27.72 -29.15 19.01
N LYS A 448 -28.00 -30.06 19.94
CA LYS A 448 -29.16 -30.96 20.09
C LYS A 448 -30.45 -30.53 19.38
N GLY A 449 -31.14 -31.50 18.78
CA GLY A 449 -32.57 -31.36 18.47
C GLY A 449 -33.10 -32.41 17.47
N THR A 450 -33.61 -33.50 18.03
CA THR A 450 -34.64 -34.43 17.52
C THR A 450 -35.42 -34.10 16.23
N GLN A 451 -35.75 -35.17 15.48
CA GLN A 451 -37.00 -35.37 14.73
C GLN A 451 -37.09 -34.85 13.28
N LEU A 452 -36.65 -35.65 12.30
CA LEU A 452 -37.31 -35.73 10.99
C LEU A 452 -36.95 -37.06 10.28
N GLU A 453 -37.49 -38.12 10.86
CA GLU A 453 -37.93 -39.30 10.13
C GLU A 453 -39.13 -38.92 9.24
N LYS A 454 -39.24 -39.56 8.07
CA LYS A 454 -40.40 -39.61 7.15
C LYS A 454 -40.52 -38.45 6.15
N THR A 455 -40.95 -38.82 4.93
CA THR A 455 -41.19 -37.99 3.71
C THR A 455 -39.90 -37.76 2.91
N LEU A 456 -39.52 -38.46 1.84
CA LEU A 456 -40.29 -39.02 0.71
C LEU A 456 -39.61 -40.30 0.20
N LYS A 457 -40.13 -41.46 0.63
CA LYS A 457 -39.97 -42.75 -0.04
C LYS A 457 -41.32 -43.12 -0.65
N THR A 458 -41.83 -42.31 -1.57
CA THR A 458 -43.07 -42.58 -2.33
C THR A 458 -43.15 -41.73 -3.60
N GLN A 459 -42.36 -42.07 -4.64
CA GLN A 459 -42.73 -41.82 -6.05
C GLN A 459 -41.76 -42.55 -7.00
N LYS A 460 -41.60 -43.86 -6.80
CA LYS A 460 -40.96 -44.74 -7.79
C LYS A 460 -41.69 -46.07 -7.93
N GLU A 461 -43.02 -45.98 -7.94
CA GLU A 461 -43.92 -46.98 -8.53
C GLU A 461 -44.82 -46.26 -9.52
N LYS A 462 -44.32 -46.11 -10.75
CA LYS A 462 -45.14 -46.07 -11.96
C LYS A 462 -44.25 -46.32 -13.17
N SER A 463 -44.61 -47.39 -13.88
CA SER A 463 -44.02 -47.99 -15.08
C SER A 463 -42.84 -48.96 -14.83
N MET A 464 -42.91 -50.25 -15.18
CA MET A 464 -44.01 -51.06 -15.75
C MET A 464 -43.58 -52.55 -15.75
N LEU A 465 -44.16 -53.38 -14.88
CA LEU A 465 -44.69 -54.74 -15.09
C LEU A 465 -45.19 -55.30 -13.76
#